data_AF-A0A1W9J095-F1
#
_entry.id   AF-A0A1W9J095-F1
#
_cell.length_a   1.000
_cell.length_b   1.000
_cell.length_c   1.000
_cell.angle_alpha   90.00
_cell.angle_beta   90.00
_cell.angle_gamma   90.00
#
_symmetry.space_group_name_H-M   'P 1'
#
loop_
_entity.id
_entity.type
_entity.pdbx_description
1 polymer ?
#
loop_
_entity_poly.entity_id
_entity_poly.type
_entity_poly.pdbx_seq_one_letter_code
_entity_poly.pdbx_strand_id
1 'polypeptide(L)'
;MQKRYALDASVLASIVNSDDAEHFSCYSFFRDLNDDDKALWVVPGLIFFEFQATQSRRYRELHPDRSVFRPAPLFYENSEIYHVTKRFLKKVYELNLYDVFSRLRGADLLYACIARVENIPLVTHDSHFDLYSKELTLIKPRDLMRHTSKVTIQTDDKLYTVGYVEVEDGSGGTVQLDTGQVTHVGGLTAKMVARQLLREMIDSGLADKLKLGHPRKQ
;
A
#
# COMPACT_ATOMS: atom_id res chain seq x y z
N MET A 1 20.35 -9.22 9.56
CA MET A 1 20.32 -9.70 8.17
C MET A 1 19.03 -9.20 7.56
N GLN A 2 19.11 -8.37 6.52
CA GLN A 2 17.93 -7.81 5.84
C GLN A 2 17.09 -8.92 5.22
N LYS A 3 15.76 -8.80 5.28
CA LYS A 3 14.83 -9.68 4.59
C LYS A 3 14.49 -9.09 3.23
N ARG A 4 14.53 -9.90 2.18
CA ARG A 4 14.22 -9.48 0.80
C ARG A 4 12.71 -9.49 0.56
N TYR A 5 12.22 -8.48 -0.16
CA TYR A 5 10.81 -8.33 -0.52
C TYR A 5 10.68 -7.92 -1.98
N ALA A 6 9.89 -8.63 -2.78
CA ALA A 6 9.52 -8.17 -4.11
C ALA A 6 8.43 -7.10 -3.99
N LEU A 7 8.58 -5.98 -4.69
CA LEU A 7 7.58 -4.90 -4.73
C LEU A 7 6.78 -4.92 -6.04
N ASP A 8 5.48 -4.69 -5.91
CA ASP A 8 4.57 -4.38 -7.00
C ASP A 8 4.53 -2.85 -7.26
N ALA A 9 4.33 -2.45 -8.53
CA ALA A 9 4.17 -1.06 -8.94
C ALA A 9 3.01 -0.37 -8.22
N SER A 10 1.93 -1.12 -7.92
CA SER A 10 0.75 -0.60 -7.23
C SER A 10 1.09 -0.06 -5.84
N VAL A 11 1.92 -0.78 -5.08
CA VAL A 11 2.40 -0.38 -3.76
C VAL A 11 3.29 0.85 -3.84
N LEU A 12 4.19 0.87 -4.83
CA LEU A 12 5.06 2.03 -5.08
C LEU A 12 4.28 3.28 -5.43
N ALA A 13 3.24 3.15 -6.24
CA ALA A 13 2.33 4.25 -6.53
C ALA A 13 1.65 4.74 -5.25
N SER A 14 1.12 3.85 -4.42
CA SER A 14 0.48 4.22 -3.16
C SER A 14 1.45 4.88 -2.17
N ILE A 15 2.71 4.43 -2.06
CA ILE A 15 3.72 5.08 -1.19
C ILE A 15 3.92 6.56 -1.52
N VAL A 16 3.84 6.95 -2.80
CA VAL A 16 4.14 8.32 -3.25
C VAL A 16 2.91 9.22 -3.27
N ASN A 17 1.72 8.65 -3.44
CA ASN A 17 0.49 9.41 -3.65
C ASN A 17 -0.32 9.47 -2.37
N SER A 18 -0.24 10.59 -1.64
CA SER A 18 -0.92 10.76 -0.34
C SER A 18 -2.45 10.78 -0.41
N ASP A 19 -3.01 10.97 -1.61
CA ASP A 19 -4.43 10.88 -1.92
C ASP A 19 -4.92 9.44 -2.16
N ASP A 20 -4.00 8.47 -2.25
CA ASP A 20 -4.31 7.07 -2.44
C ASP A 20 -4.83 6.43 -1.14
N ALA A 21 -5.92 5.67 -1.23
CA ALA A 21 -6.53 5.03 -0.06
C ALA A 21 -5.58 4.04 0.64
N GLU A 22 -4.63 3.44 -0.08
CA GLU A 22 -3.65 2.50 0.46
C GLU A 22 -2.34 3.19 0.85
N HIS A 23 -2.23 4.52 0.66
CA HIS A 23 -1.01 5.29 0.89
C HIS A 23 -0.43 5.03 2.27
N PHE A 24 -1.23 5.24 3.30
CA PHE A 24 -0.74 5.17 4.68
C PHE A 24 -0.21 3.79 5.03
N SER A 25 -0.97 2.74 4.71
CA SER A 25 -0.52 1.37 4.97
C SER A 25 0.76 1.04 4.22
N CYS A 26 0.88 1.45 2.95
CA CYS A 26 2.06 1.16 2.14
C CYS A 26 3.27 2.00 2.60
N TYR A 27 3.06 3.28 2.87
CA TYR A 27 4.10 4.21 3.32
C TYR A 27 4.64 3.82 4.69
N SER A 28 3.78 3.57 5.68
CA SER A 28 4.20 3.15 7.03
C SER A 28 4.93 1.81 6.98
N PHE A 29 4.41 0.83 6.25
CA PHE A 29 5.09 -0.47 6.08
C PHE A 29 6.48 -0.31 5.46
N PHE A 30 6.59 0.51 4.41
CA PHE A 30 7.86 0.79 3.75
C PHE A 30 8.84 1.51 4.69
N ARG A 31 8.41 2.61 5.31
CA ARG A 31 9.21 3.43 6.22
C ARG A 31 9.70 2.62 7.42
N ASP A 32 8.81 1.93 8.11
CA ASP A 32 9.15 1.20 9.34
C ASP A 32 10.19 0.10 9.08
N LEU A 33 10.13 -0.57 7.92
CA LEU A 33 11.11 -1.58 7.54
C LEU A 33 12.41 -1.01 6.99
N ASN A 34 12.35 0.17 6.34
CA ASN A 34 13.50 0.85 5.78
C ASN A 34 14.35 1.52 6.86
N ASP A 35 13.70 2.26 7.78
CA ASP A 35 14.37 2.99 8.87
C ASP A 35 15.06 2.05 9.87
N ASP A 36 14.49 0.85 10.05
CA ASP A 36 15.06 -0.19 10.90
C ASP A 36 16.16 -1.04 10.21
N ASP A 37 16.50 -0.74 8.95
CA ASP A 37 17.44 -1.52 8.12
C ASP A 37 17.06 -3.02 8.05
N LYS A 38 15.75 -3.32 8.04
CA LYS A 38 15.20 -4.69 8.10
C LYS A 38 14.85 -5.26 6.74
N ALA A 39 14.73 -4.43 5.71
CA ALA A 39 14.29 -4.84 4.38
C ALA A 39 15.33 -4.55 3.29
N LEU A 40 15.39 -5.44 2.30
CA LEU A 40 16.01 -5.20 1.00
C LEU A 40 14.92 -5.30 -0.07
N TRP A 41 14.64 -4.18 -0.73
CA TRP A 41 13.55 -4.06 -1.71
C TRP A 41 14.01 -4.56 -3.08
N VAL A 42 13.46 -5.68 -3.52
CA VAL A 42 13.74 -6.28 -4.83
C VAL A 42 12.78 -5.68 -5.86
N VAL A 43 13.33 -4.87 -6.75
CA VAL A 43 12.58 -3.97 -7.63
C VAL A 43 12.94 -4.29 -9.08
N PRO A 44 12.06 -4.93 -9.87
CA PRO A 44 12.36 -5.27 -11.25
C PRO A 44 12.55 -4.02 -12.08
N GLY A 45 13.57 -3.92 -12.93
CA GLY A 45 13.81 -2.70 -13.73
C GLY A 45 12.59 -2.22 -14.56
N LEU A 46 11.69 -3.12 -14.94
CA LEU A 46 10.46 -2.77 -15.66
C LEU A 46 9.47 -1.93 -14.82
N ILE A 47 9.46 -2.11 -13.50
CA ILE A 47 8.53 -1.46 -12.57
C ILE A 47 8.65 0.07 -12.59
N PHE A 48 9.83 0.60 -12.93
CA PHE A 48 10.05 2.04 -13.02
C PHE A 48 9.24 2.66 -14.15
N PHE A 49 9.13 1.96 -15.28
CA PHE A 49 8.33 2.43 -16.40
C PHE A 49 6.84 2.36 -16.08
N GLU A 50 6.38 1.27 -15.45
CA GLU A 50 4.99 1.13 -15.00
C GLU A 50 4.60 2.17 -13.95
N PHE A 51 5.49 2.43 -12.99
CA PHE A 51 5.31 3.48 -12.00
C PHE A 51 5.18 4.85 -12.68
N GLN A 52 6.13 5.23 -13.53
CA GLN A 52 6.10 6.53 -14.22
C GLN A 52 4.88 6.65 -15.16
N ALA A 53 4.47 5.57 -15.83
CA ALA A 53 3.25 5.54 -16.63
C ALA A 53 1.99 5.75 -15.77
N THR A 54 1.92 5.10 -14.61
CA THR A 54 0.83 5.25 -13.64
C THR A 54 0.75 6.68 -13.10
N GLN A 55 1.90 7.26 -12.71
CA GLN A 55 1.97 8.66 -12.30
C GLN A 55 1.51 9.58 -13.45
N SER A 56 2.00 9.37 -14.66
CA SER A 56 1.60 10.14 -15.85
C SER A 56 0.11 10.14 -16.11
N ARG A 57 -0.55 8.99 -15.95
CA ARG A 57 -2.00 8.88 -16.14
C ARG A 57 -2.74 9.68 -15.07
N ARG A 58 -2.45 9.44 -13.78
CA ARG A 58 -3.10 10.15 -12.65
C ARG A 58 -2.93 11.66 -12.75
N TYR A 59 -1.73 12.13 -13.11
CA TYR A 59 -1.45 13.57 -13.21
C TYR A 59 -2.16 14.25 -14.38
N ARG A 60 -2.32 13.58 -15.54
CA ARG A 60 -3.12 14.13 -16.64
C ARG A 60 -4.58 14.33 -16.26
N GLU A 61 -5.10 13.46 -15.42
CA GLU A 61 -6.49 13.51 -14.95
C GLU A 61 -6.72 14.60 -13.89
N LEU A 62 -5.74 14.82 -13.00
CA LEU A 62 -5.89 15.72 -11.85
C LEU A 62 -5.26 17.11 -12.05
N HIS A 63 -4.17 17.21 -12.81
CA HIS A 63 -3.34 18.43 -12.92
C HIS A 63 -2.69 18.56 -14.32
N PRO A 64 -3.45 18.94 -15.36
CA PRO A 64 -3.00 18.94 -16.76
C PRO A 64 -1.78 19.83 -17.04
N ASP A 65 -1.55 20.88 -16.23
CA ASP A 65 -0.52 21.90 -16.49
C ASP A 65 0.81 21.68 -15.73
N ARG A 66 0.99 20.55 -15.03
CA ARG A 66 2.19 20.30 -14.20
C ARG A 66 3.08 19.21 -14.77
N SER A 67 4.39 19.36 -14.53
CA SER A 67 5.39 18.32 -14.83
C SER A 67 5.04 17.01 -14.13
N VAL A 68 4.95 15.95 -14.94
CA VAL A 68 4.58 14.58 -14.57
C VAL A 68 5.70 13.85 -13.84
N PHE A 69 6.96 14.28 -14.02
CA PHE A 69 8.09 13.57 -13.43
C PHE A 69 8.06 13.72 -11.91
N ARG A 70 8.09 12.59 -11.22
CA ARG A 70 8.29 12.51 -9.77
C ARG A 70 9.49 11.63 -9.48
N PRO A 71 10.40 12.05 -8.59
CA PRO A 71 11.42 11.17 -8.08
C PRO A 71 10.70 10.00 -7.40
N ALA A 72 10.93 8.79 -7.89
CA ALA A 72 10.48 7.62 -7.16
C ALA A 72 11.31 7.51 -5.88
N PRO A 73 10.73 7.20 -4.71
CA PRO A 73 11.49 6.89 -3.51
C PRO A 73 12.39 5.65 -3.70
N LEU A 74 12.26 4.93 -4.82
CA LEU A 74 13.12 3.81 -5.18
C LEU A 74 14.60 4.14 -5.42
N PHE A 75 14.99 5.41 -5.39
CA PHE A 75 16.41 5.79 -5.42
C PHE A 75 17.10 5.66 -4.06
N TYR A 76 16.39 5.17 -3.03
CA TYR A 76 16.95 5.00 -1.69
C TYR A 76 17.83 3.75 -1.56
N GLU A 77 18.73 3.88 -0.59
CA GLU A 77 19.47 2.82 0.09
C GLU A 77 18.53 1.61 0.38
N ASN A 78 19.09 0.40 0.45
CA ASN A 78 18.33 -0.84 0.69
C ASN A 78 17.38 -1.27 -0.43
N SER A 79 17.69 -0.93 -1.69
CA SER A 79 17.00 -1.44 -2.88
C SER A 79 17.94 -2.22 -3.82
N GLU A 80 17.47 -3.33 -4.36
CA GLU A 80 18.13 -4.16 -5.37
C GLU A 80 17.34 -4.07 -6.68
N ILE A 81 17.98 -3.57 -7.75
CA ILE A 81 17.37 -3.61 -9.08
C ILE A 81 17.46 -5.04 -9.62
N TYR A 82 16.31 -5.68 -9.78
CA TYR A 82 16.26 -7.05 -10.26
C TYR A 82 16.33 -7.10 -11.79
N HIS A 83 17.34 -7.78 -12.31
CA HIS A 83 17.57 -7.96 -13.73
C HIS A 83 16.99 -9.29 -14.23
N VAL A 84 16.16 -9.22 -15.27
CA VAL A 84 15.66 -10.42 -15.98
C VAL A 84 16.79 -11.00 -16.82
N THR A 85 17.41 -12.07 -16.32
CA THR A 85 18.53 -12.75 -16.99
C THR A 85 18.10 -14.05 -17.66
N LYS A 86 18.93 -14.58 -18.56
CA LYS A 86 18.72 -15.94 -19.14
C LYS A 86 18.60 -17.02 -18.05
N ARG A 87 19.37 -16.90 -16.96
CA ARG A 87 19.32 -17.84 -15.82
C ARG A 87 17.97 -17.78 -15.11
N PHE A 88 17.44 -16.57 -14.90
CA PHE A 88 16.11 -16.39 -14.33
C PHE A 88 15.03 -17.00 -15.23
N LEU A 89 15.05 -16.69 -16.53
CA LEU A 89 14.07 -17.25 -17.49
C LEU A 89 14.12 -18.79 -17.54
N LYS A 90 15.32 -19.38 -17.46
CA LYS A 90 15.49 -20.83 -17.36
C LYS A 90 14.80 -21.39 -16.11
N LYS A 91 14.99 -20.78 -14.94
CA LYS A 91 14.30 -21.21 -13.70
C LYS A 91 12.79 -21.08 -13.80
N VAL A 92 12.28 -19.98 -14.38
CA VAL A 92 10.84 -19.76 -14.61
C VAL A 92 10.25 -20.90 -15.44
N TYR A 93 10.96 -21.30 -16.51
CA TYR A 93 10.57 -22.43 -17.35
C TYR A 93 10.64 -23.77 -16.61
N GLU A 94 11.74 -24.06 -15.90
CA GLU A 94 11.93 -25.31 -15.16
C GLU A 94 10.89 -25.52 -14.04
N LEU A 95 10.42 -24.42 -13.44
CA LEU A 95 9.37 -24.42 -12.42
C LEU A 95 7.95 -24.36 -13.02
N ASN A 96 7.83 -24.34 -14.35
CA ASN A 96 6.59 -24.21 -15.10
C ASN A 96 5.72 -23.02 -14.68
N LEU A 97 6.35 -21.88 -14.34
CA LEU A 97 5.63 -20.76 -13.73
C LEU A 97 4.67 -20.04 -14.69
N TYR A 98 4.85 -20.18 -16.00
CA TYR A 98 3.91 -19.63 -16.98
C TYR A 98 2.54 -20.32 -16.92
N ASP A 99 2.51 -21.63 -16.66
CA ASP A 99 1.26 -22.37 -16.49
C ASP A 99 0.66 -22.11 -15.11
N VAL A 100 1.51 -22.10 -14.08
CA VAL A 100 1.11 -21.84 -12.68
C VAL A 100 0.45 -20.47 -12.57
N PHE A 101 1.04 -19.43 -13.17
CA PHE A 101 0.56 -18.05 -13.13
C PHE A 101 -0.19 -17.64 -14.40
N SER A 102 -0.84 -18.58 -15.08
CA SER A 102 -1.44 -18.40 -16.41
C SER A 102 -2.52 -17.30 -16.51
N ARG A 103 -3.10 -16.85 -15.39
CA ARG A 103 -4.07 -15.73 -15.40
C ARG A 103 -3.42 -14.36 -15.18
N LEU A 104 -2.16 -14.31 -14.74
CA LEU A 104 -1.41 -13.06 -14.62
C LEU A 104 -0.88 -12.63 -15.99
N ARG A 105 -0.75 -11.32 -16.20
CA ARG A 105 -0.28 -10.75 -17.47
C ARG A 105 0.71 -9.64 -17.20
N GLY A 106 1.53 -9.32 -18.21
CA GLY A 106 2.44 -8.18 -18.16
C GLY A 106 3.36 -8.21 -16.95
N ALA A 107 3.40 -7.10 -16.22
CA ALA A 107 4.28 -6.92 -15.07
C ALA A 107 3.89 -7.82 -13.86
N ASP A 108 2.60 -8.10 -13.67
CA ASP A 108 2.13 -8.94 -12.55
C ASP A 108 2.71 -10.35 -12.62
N LEU A 109 2.76 -10.92 -13.83
CA LEU A 109 3.38 -12.22 -14.08
C LEU A 109 4.87 -12.20 -13.72
N LEU A 110 5.56 -11.11 -14.06
CA LEU A 110 6.97 -10.93 -13.72
C LEU A 110 7.17 -10.85 -12.20
N TYR A 111 6.34 -10.09 -11.48
CA TYR A 111 6.41 -9.97 -10.01
C TYR A 111 6.22 -11.32 -9.32
N ALA A 112 5.19 -12.08 -9.72
CA ALA A 112 4.95 -13.43 -9.20
C ALA A 112 6.12 -14.37 -9.50
N CYS A 113 6.68 -14.32 -10.71
CA CYS A 113 7.82 -15.15 -11.07
C CYS A 113 9.06 -14.82 -10.23
N ILE A 114 9.35 -13.54 -9.99
CA ILE A 114 10.49 -13.12 -9.16
C ILE A 114 10.30 -13.59 -7.72
N ALA A 115 9.14 -13.31 -7.12
CA ALA A 115 8.82 -13.73 -5.77
C ALA A 115 8.97 -15.25 -5.60
N ARG A 116 8.50 -16.02 -6.58
CA ARG A 116 8.59 -17.49 -6.54
C ARG A 116 10.00 -18.03 -6.76
N VAL A 117 10.74 -17.52 -7.76
CA VAL A 117 12.09 -17.98 -8.10
C VAL A 117 13.09 -17.65 -7.00
N GLU A 118 12.95 -16.48 -6.39
CA GLU A 118 13.81 -16.01 -5.30
C GLU A 118 13.34 -16.49 -3.92
N ASN A 119 12.14 -17.07 -3.84
CA ASN A 119 11.49 -17.48 -2.60
C ASN A 119 11.40 -16.35 -1.57
N ILE A 120 10.92 -15.18 -2.03
CA ILE A 120 10.74 -13.97 -1.22
C ILE A 120 9.28 -13.54 -1.23
N PRO A 121 8.79 -12.85 -0.18
CA PRO A 121 7.42 -12.35 -0.16
C PRO A 121 7.20 -11.30 -1.24
N LEU A 122 6.00 -11.32 -1.84
CA LEU A 122 5.50 -10.27 -2.72
C LEU A 122 4.66 -9.29 -1.91
N VAL A 123 5.06 -8.02 -1.90
CA VAL A 123 4.31 -6.93 -1.28
C VAL A 123 3.43 -6.29 -2.35
N THR A 124 2.12 -6.43 -2.20
CA THR A 124 1.11 -5.95 -3.14
C THR A 124 -0.19 -5.61 -2.40
N HIS A 125 -1.02 -4.73 -2.97
CA HIS A 125 -2.42 -4.59 -2.57
C HIS A 125 -3.41 -5.08 -3.64
N ASP A 126 -2.90 -5.61 -4.78
CA ASP A 126 -3.74 -6.19 -5.82
C ASP A 126 -4.27 -7.57 -5.42
N SER A 127 -5.61 -7.66 -5.33
CA SER A 127 -6.33 -8.90 -5.06
C SER A 127 -6.17 -9.99 -6.12
N HIS A 128 -5.70 -9.68 -7.33
CA HIS A 128 -5.47 -10.69 -8.36
C HIS A 128 -4.44 -11.76 -7.93
N PHE A 129 -3.49 -11.39 -7.07
CA PHE A 129 -2.50 -12.32 -6.55
C PHE A 129 -3.07 -13.31 -5.52
N ASP A 130 -4.25 -13.04 -4.93
CA ASP A 130 -4.87 -13.91 -3.92
C ASP A 130 -5.14 -15.32 -4.43
N LEU A 131 -5.40 -15.44 -5.74
CA LEU A 131 -5.57 -16.70 -6.45
C LEU A 131 -4.33 -17.62 -6.35
N TYR A 132 -3.16 -17.06 -6.04
CA TYR A 132 -1.87 -17.74 -6.00
C TYR A 132 -1.25 -17.76 -4.60
N SER A 133 -2.08 -17.62 -3.56
CA SER A 133 -1.65 -17.63 -2.15
C SER A 133 -1.03 -18.95 -1.69
N LYS A 134 -1.18 -20.04 -2.45
CA LYS A 134 -0.50 -21.31 -2.19
C LYS A 134 0.94 -21.32 -2.73
N GLU A 135 1.19 -20.54 -3.78
CA GLU A 135 2.46 -20.48 -4.50
C GLU A 135 3.31 -19.30 -4.04
N LEU A 136 2.68 -18.23 -3.56
CA LEU A 136 3.30 -16.97 -3.17
C LEU A 136 3.04 -16.67 -1.69
N THR A 137 4.07 -16.15 -1.02
CA THR A 137 3.87 -15.46 0.26
C THR A 137 3.49 -14.01 -0.04
N LEU A 138 2.23 -13.66 0.17
CA LEU A 138 1.72 -12.32 -0.06
C LEU A 138 1.80 -11.49 1.22
N ILE A 139 2.24 -10.25 1.08
CA ILE A 139 2.15 -9.24 2.13
C ILE A 139 1.27 -8.12 1.60
N LYS A 140 0.15 -7.90 2.30
CA LYS A 140 -0.74 -6.77 2.07
C LYS A 140 -0.52 -5.78 3.21
N PRO A 141 0.14 -4.64 2.99
CA PRO A 141 0.45 -3.68 4.06
C PRO A 141 -0.78 -3.29 4.89
N ARG A 142 -1.95 -3.17 4.25
CA ARG A 142 -3.22 -2.89 4.92
C ARG A 142 -3.59 -3.90 6.01
N ASP A 143 -3.28 -5.17 5.81
CA ASP A 143 -3.64 -6.26 6.73
C ASP A 143 -2.68 -6.33 7.91
N LEU A 144 -1.51 -5.70 7.79
CA LEU A 144 -0.46 -5.66 8.81
C LEU A 144 -0.59 -4.47 9.76
N MET A 145 -1.44 -3.49 9.43
CA MET A 145 -1.74 -2.39 10.32
C MET A 145 -2.36 -2.95 11.60
N ARG A 146 -1.60 -2.93 12.71
CA ARG A 146 -2.13 -3.25 14.04
C ARG A 146 -3.06 -2.13 14.45
N HIS A 147 -4.34 -2.28 14.12
CA HIS A 147 -5.39 -1.41 14.63
C HIS A 147 -5.44 -1.55 16.16
N THR A 148 -5.25 -0.47 16.92
CA THR A 148 -5.51 -0.52 18.36
C THR A 148 -7.00 -0.41 18.64
N SER A 149 -7.80 0.22 17.76
CA SER A 149 -9.26 0.35 17.92
C SER A 149 -9.98 0.80 16.63
N LYS A 150 -11.31 0.77 16.65
CA LYS A 150 -12.18 1.26 15.56
C LYS A 150 -13.20 2.26 16.10
N VAL A 151 -13.61 3.19 15.24
CA VAL A 151 -14.74 4.07 15.51
C VAL A 151 -15.78 3.99 14.40
N THR A 152 -17.04 3.99 14.80
CA THR A 152 -18.18 3.92 13.90
C THR A 152 -19.10 5.11 14.14
N ILE A 153 -19.49 5.81 13.07
CA ILE A 153 -20.51 6.85 13.08
C ILE A 153 -21.64 6.41 12.16
N GLN A 154 -22.85 6.48 12.68
CA GLN A 154 -24.06 6.23 11.95
C GLN A 154 -24.71 7.57 11.57
N THR A 155 -25.08 7.70 10.29
CA THR A 155 -25.98 8.74 9.77
C THR A 155 -27.33 8.11 9.42
N ASP A 156 -28.29 8.91 8.94
CA ASP A 156 -29.64 8.43 8.62
C ASP A 156 -29.66 7.35 7.53
N ASP A 157 -28.68 7.36 6.64
CA ASP A 157 -28.59 6.52 5.43
C ASP A 157 -27.39 5.56 5.41
N LYS A 158 -26.32 5.83 6.18
CA LYS A 158 -25.04 5.14 6.06
C LYS A 158 -24.38 4.83 7.41
N LEU A 159 -23.55 3.81 7.39
CA LEU A 159 -22.64 3.47 8.47
C LEU A 159 -21.19 3.71 8.01
N TYR A 160 -20.48 4.57 8.73
CA TYR A 160 -19.07 4.87 8.49
C TYR A 160 -18.24 4.21 9.59
N THR A 161 -17.27 3.37 9.22
CA THR A 161 -16.34 2.75 10.18
C THR A 161 -14.92 2.96 9.72
N VAL A 162 -14.05 3.43 10.61
CA VAL A 162 -12.62 3.61 10.35
C VAL A 162 -11.82 3.05 11.53
N GLY A 163 -10.70 2.38 11.25
CA GLY A 163 -9.70 2.08 12.27
C GLY A 163 -8.91 3.32 12.63
N TYR A 164 -8.32 3.30 13.81
CA TYR A 164 -7.38 4.32 14.23
C TYR A 164 -6.26 3.71 15.08
N VAL A 165 -5.15 4.42 15.14
CA VAL A 165 -4.01 4.13 16.01
C VAL A 165 -3.68 5.32 16.90
N GLU A 166 -3.23 5.03 18.11
CA GLU A 166 -2.58 5.99 18.98
C GLU A 166 -1.09 5.97 18.65
N VAL A 167 -0.56 7.12 18.27
CA VAL A 167 0.86 7.37 18.04
C VAL A 167 1.35 8.09 19.29
N GLU A 168 2.20 7.44 20.09
CA GLU A 168 2.90 8.13 21.16
C GLU A 168 3.93 9.07 20.53
N ASP A 169 3.66 10.37 20.63
CA ASP A 169 4.63 11.42 20.34
C ASP A 169 4.99 12.17 21.63
N GLY A 170 6.05 12.97 21.58
CA GLY A 170 6.51 13.78 22.72
C GLY A 170 5.51 14.83 23.21
N SER A 171 4.30 14.90 22.63
CA SER A 171 3.25 15.87 22.94
C SER A 171 2.03 15.29 23.67
N GLY A 172 2.09 14.04 24.11
CA GLY A 172 1.02 13.42 24.92
C GLY A 172 0.00 12.62 24.12
N GLY A 173 0.37 12.19 22.92
CA GLY A 173 -0.39 11.25 22.10
C GLY A 173 -1.09 11.92 20.92
N THR A 174 -1.06 11.23 19.79
CA THR A 174 -1.70 11.63 18.54
C THR A 174 -2.58 10.51 18.03
N VAL A 175 -3.75 10.84 17.50
CA VAL A 175 -4.65 9.87 16.86
C VAL A 175 -4.55 9.99 15.37
N GLN A 176 -4.38 8.84 14.72
CA GLN A 176 -4.37 8.75 13.28
C GLN A 176 -5.43 7.77 12.79
N LEU A 177 -6.28 8.21 11.87
CA LEU A 177 -7.26 7.36 11.19
C LEU A 177 -6.59 6.55 10.07
N ASP A 178 -7.14 5.38 9.73
CA ASP A 178 -6.69 4.56 8.58
C ASP A 178 -6.68 5.33 7.25
N THR A 179 -7.46 6.41 7.19
CA THR A 179 -7.60 7.31 6.05
C THR A 179 -6.50 8.37 5.97
N GLY A 180 -5.54 8.34 6.91
CA GLY A 180 -4.37 9.21 6.92
C GLY A 180 -4.53 10.53 7.69
N GLN A 181 -5.74 10.89 8.14
CA GLN A 181 -5.94 12.09 8.97
C GLN A 181 -5.33 11.89 10.36
N VAL A 182 -4.65 12.93 10.84
CA VAL A 182 -3.92 12.94 12.11
C VAL A 182 -4.38 14.13 12.93
N THR A 183 -4.59 13.95 14.24
CA THR A 183 -4.74 15.08 15.16
C THR A 183 -4.29 14.74 16.57
N HIS A 184 -3.91 15.76 17.33
CA HIS A 184 -3.41 15.61 18.69
C HIS A 184 -4.51 15.23 19.67
N VAL A 185 -4.16 14.40 20.66
CA VAL A 185 -5.10 13.88 21.65
C VAL A 185 -5.59 14.98 22.61
N GLY A 186 -4.79 16.02 22.88
CA GLY A 186 -5.23 17.26 23.53
C GLY A 186 -5.96 17.09 24.88
N GLY A 187 -5.70 16.01 25.62
CA GLY A 187 -6.39 15.66 26.87
C GLY A 187 -7.74 14.94 26.70
N LEU A 188 -8.15 14.62 25.48
CA LEU A 188 -9.28 13.74 25.16
C LEU A 188 -8.82 12.27 25.12
N THR A 189 -9.76 11.33 25.01
CA THR A 189 -9.36 9.93 24.70
C THR A 189 -9.17 9.77 23.21
N ALA A 190 -8.28 8.89 22.78
CA ALA A 190 -8.05 8.70 21.35
C ALA A 190 -9.30 8.28 20.56
N LYS A 191 -10.20 7.53 21.21
CA LYS A 191 -11.50 7.16 20.64
C LYS A 191 -12.37 8.38 20.34
N MET A 192 -12.38 9.38 21.22
CA MET A 192 -13.14 10.62 21.02
C MET A 192 -12.56 11.43 19.87
N VAL A 193 -11.25 11.50 19.79
CA VAL A 193 -10.52 12.23 18.75
C VAL A 193 -10.68 11.55 17.39
N ALA A 194 -10.56 10.22 17.31
CA ALA A 194 -10.86 9.44 16.12
C ALA A 194 -12.31 9.65 15.66
N ARG A 195 -13.26 9.69 16.61
CA ARG A 195 -14.68 9.96 16.31
C ARG A 195 -14.87 11.36 15.73
N GLN A 196 -14.21 12.36 16.30
CA GLN A 196 -14.32 13.73 15.81
C GLN A 196 -13.75 13.86 14.39
N LEU A 197 -12.57 13.30 14.14
CA LEU A 197 -11.97 13.26 12.81
C LEU A 197 -12.88 12.56 11.79
N LEU A 198 -13.44 11.40 12.12
CA LEU A 198 -14.37 10.71 11.23
C LEU A 198 -15.62 11.56 10.96
N ARG A 199 -16.11 12.31 11.94
CA ARG A 199 -17.26 13.21 11.77
C ARG A 199 -16.93 14.38 10.84
N GLU A 200 -15.78 15.02 11.01
CA GLU A 200 -15.31 16.08 10.12
C GLU A 200 -15.13 15.59 8.68
N MET A 201 -14.70 14.34 8.49
CA MET A 201 -14.63 13.70 7.18
C MET A 201 -16.01 13.44 6.56
N ILE A 202 -17.00 13.05 7.36
CA ILE A 202 -18.38 12.89 6.90
C ILE A 202 -18.95 14.24 6.49
N ASP A 203 -18.83 15.24 7.36
CA ASP A 203 -19.40 16.58 7.16
C ASP A 203 -18.76 17.31 5.94
N SER A 204 -17.48 17.06 5.67
CA SER A 204 -16.78 17.58 4.48
C SER A 204 -17.04 16.78 3.19
N GLY A 205 -17.77 15.66 3.28
CA GLY A 205 -18.00 14.72 2.16
C GLY A 205 -16.76 13.90 1.77
N LEU A 206 -15.65 14.03 2.49
CA LEU A 206 -14.42 13.27 2.23
C LEU A 206 -14.62 11.77 2.50
N ALA A 207 -15.42 11.40 3.50
CA ALA A 207 -15.70 10.01 3.83
C ALA A 207 -16.40 9.25 2.69
N ASP A 208 -17.29 9.93 1.96
CA ASP A 208 -17.97 9.36 0.79
C ASP A 208 -17.04 9.26 -0.42
N LYS A 209 -16.17 10.25 -0.64
CA LYS A 209 -15.12 10.20 -1.69
C LYS A 209 -14.16 9.02 -1.47
N LEU A 210 -13.83 8.74 -0.21
CA LEU A 210 -13.00 7.61 0.20
C LEU A 210 -13.79 6.30 0.32
N LYS A 211 -15.08 6.29 -0.05
CA LYS A 211 -15.96 5.10 -0.04
C LYS A 211 -16.03 4.39 1.32
N LEU A 212 -15.97 5.14 2.41
CA LEU A 212 -16.02 4.61 3.78
C LEU A 212 -17.44 4.28 4.25
N GLY A 213 -18.46 4.84 3.59
CA GLY A 213 -19.86 4.68 3.95
C GLY A 213 -20.46 3.40 3.34
N HIS A 214 -21.07 2.57 4.19
CA HIS A 214 -21.86 1.42 3.75
C HIS A 214 -23.36 1.66 3.91
N PRO A 215 -24.20 1.21 2.95
CA PRO A 215 -25.64 1.24 3.10
C PRO A 215 -26.04 0.44 4.34
N ARG A 216 -27.01 0.96 5.07
CA ARG A 216 -27.57 0.24 6.21
C ARG A 216 -28.18 -1.08 5.71
N LYS A 217 -27.67 -2.22 6.21
CA LYS A 217 -28.42 -3.48 6.08
C LYS A 217 -29.70 -3.31 6.89
N GLN A 218 -30.85 -3.33 6.20
CA GLN A 218 -32.17 -3.42 6.82
C GLN A 218 -32.31 -4.74 7.58
#